data_AF-A0A416MEJ3-F1
#
_entry.id   AF-A0A416MEJ3-F1
#
_cell.length_a   1.000
_cell.length_b   1.000
_cell.length_c   1.000
_cell.angle_alpha   90.00
_cell.angle_beta   90.00
_cell.angle_gamma   90.00
#
_symmetry.space_group_name_H-M   'P 1'
#
loop_
_entity.id
_entity.type
_entity.pdbx_description
1 polymer ?
#
loop_
_entity_poly.entity_id
_entity_poly.type
_entity_poly.pdbx_seq_one_letter_code
_entity_poly.pdbx_strand_id
1 'polypeptide(L)'
;MIVLDFIIANEDRHFNNFGLVRNAVTLEWIGAAPIFDCGTSLWYNTQESRIKPLAPSLQGKPFKKTHAEQIHLVKDFSWIDLSALDGVEEEADAIFAQSEYLSDSRRNILVNAIRERINLIGELI
;
A
#
# COMPACT_ATOMS: atom_id res chain seq x y z
N MET A 1 5.91 -6.31 -0.52
CA MET A 1 6.26 -4.91 -0.17
C MET A 1 5.77 -3.92 -1.22
N ILE A 2 6.38 -3.86 -2.42
CA ILE A 2 6.07 -2.82 -3.43
C ILE A 2 4.57 -2.77 -3.79
N VAL A 3 3.94 -3.93 -4.01
CA VAL A 3 2.49 -4.00 -4.32
C VAL A 3 1.64 -3.44 -3.18
N LEU A 4 1.94 -3.81 -1.93
CA LEU A 4 1.22 -3.26 -0.78
C LEU A 4 1.43 -1.75 -0.63
N ASP A 5 2.69 -1.29 -0.71
CA ASP A 5 3.01 0.15 -0.64
C ASP A 5 2.33 0.91 -1.76
N PHE A 6 2.19 0.29 -2.94
CA PHE A 6 1.35 0.83 -4.00
C PHE A 6 -0.09 0.94 -3.50
N ILE A 7 -0.78 -0.14 -3.14
CA ILE A 7 -2.19 -0.11 -2.70
C ILE A 7 -2.46 0.98 -1.67
N ILE A 8 -1.64 1.08 -0.61
CA ILE A 8 -1.84 2.03 0.49
C ILE A 8 -1.22 3.40 0.26
N ALA A 9 -0.55 3.64 -0.87
CA ALA A 9 0.19 4.87 -1.17
C ALA A 9 1.16 5.27 -0.04
N ASN A 10 2.02 4.34 0.38
CA ASN A 10 3.05 4.61 1.41
C ASN A 10 4.21 5.44 0.84
N GLU A 11 4.36 6.66 1.34
CA GLU A 11 5.36 7.60 0.86
C GLU A 11 6.73 7.46 1.55
N ASP A 12 6.82 6.65 2.62
CA ASP A 12 8.01 6.59 3.47
C ASP A 12 8.59 5.18 3.66
N ARG A 13 8.43 4.32 2.64
CA ARG A 13 9.19 3.08 2.58
C ARG A 13 10.67 3.34 2.25
N HIS A 14 11.51 3.52 3.27
CA HIS A 14 12.98 3.60 3.12
C HIS A 14 13.70 2.31 3.50
N PHE A 15 15.03 2.24 3.32
CA PHE A 15 15.84 1.03 3.54
C PHE A 15 15.85 0.46 4.97
N ASN A 16 15.35 1.24 5.95
CA ASN A 16 15.20 0.78 7.33
C ASN A 16 13.75 0.34 7.65
N ASN A 17 12.84 0.53 6.70
CA ASN A 17 11.40 0.23 6.85
C ASN A 17 11.01 -1.05 6.12
N PHE A 18 11.92 -1.96 5.88
CA PHE A 18 11.61 -3.34 5.52
C PHE A 18 12.79 -4.22 5.92
N GLY A 19 12.54 -5.52 6.04
CA GLY A 19 13.56 -6.44 6.53
C GLY A 19 13.44 -7.81 5.91
N LEU A 20 14.41 -8.64 6.27
CA LEU A 20 14.46 -10.06 5.96
C LEU A 20 14.50 -10.82 7.28
N VAL A 21 13.82 -11.96 7.33
CA VAL A 21 13.87 -12.89 8.46
C VAL A 21 14.90 -13.97 8.16
N ARG A 22 15.76 -14.27 9.13
CA ARG A 22 16.73 -15.36 9.09
C ARG A 22 16.64 -16.21 10.35
N ASN A 23 17.00 -17.48 10.23
CA ASN A 23 17.19 -18.34 11.39
C ASN A 23 18.35 -17.78 12.23
N ALA A 24 18.13 -17.57 13.53
CA ALA A 24 19.15 -16.96 14.40
C ALA A 24 20.37 -17.87 14.63
N VAL A 25 20.22 -19.19 14.49
CA VAL A 25 21.26 -20.19 14.72
C VAL A 25 21.97 -20.55 13.42
N THR A 26 21.23 -20.92 12.38
CA THR A 26 21.82 -21.36 11.10
C THR A 26 22.16 -20.21 10.15
N LEU A 27 21.63 -19.01 10.41
CA LEU A 27 21.71 -17.83 9.53
C LEU A 27 21.01 -17.99 8.18
N GLU A 28 20.33 -19.11 7.95
CA GLU A 28 19.57 -19.37 6.72
C GLU A 28 18.44 -18.37 6.55
N TRP A 29 18.23 -17.94 5.30
CA TRP A 29 17.14 -17.05 4.94
C TRP A 29 15.80 -17.76 5.07
N ILE A 30 14.85 -17.11 5.75
CA ILE A 30 13.48 -17.62 5.92
C ILE A 30 12.52 -16.91 4.97
N GLY A 31 12.66 -15.60 4.81
CA GLY A 31 11.74 -14.81 3.99
C GLY A 31 11.89 -13.31 4.18
N ALA A 32 10.98 -12.55 3.59
CA ALA A 32 10.81 -11.14 3.94
C ALA A 32 10.17 -11.00 5.33
N ALA A 33 10.55 -9.96 6.08
CA ALA A 33 9.84 -9.60 7.30
C ALA A 33 8.41 -9.13 6.96
N PRO A 34 7.43 -9.38 7.84
CA PRO A 34 6.13 -8.73 7.75
C PRO A 34 6.32 -7.22 7.60
N ILE A 35 5.43 -6.58 6.85
CA ILE A 35 5.49 -5.15 6.64
C ILE A 35 5.17 -4.41 7.94
N PHE A 36 5.95 -3.38 8.25
CA PHE A 36 5.78 -2.53 9.43
C PHE A 36 6.00 -1.06 9.06
N ASP A 37 5.73 -0.16 10.01
CA ASP A 37 5.93 1.28 9.88
C ASP A 37 5.30 1.87 8.59
N CYS A 38 3.96 1.79 8.53
CA CYS A 38 3.17 2.30 7.41
C CYS A 38 2.39 3.58 7.78
N GLY A 39 2.75 4.28 8.86
CA GLY A 39 1.99 5.46 9.32
C GLY A 39 1.89 6.58 8.27
N THR A 40 2.90 6.68 7.39
CA THR A 40 2.98 7.64 6.28
C THR A 40 2.30 7.10 5.00
N SER A 41 1.13 6.49 5.17
CA SER A 41 0.31 5.92 4.08
C SER A 41 -1.07 6.58 4.03
N LEU A 42 -1.91 6.16 3.08
CA LEU A 42 -3.32 6.53 2.98
C LEU A 42 -3.56 8.04 3.03
N TRP A 43 -2.67 8.80 2.37
CA TRP A 43 -2.76 10.26 2.27
C TRP A 43 -2.91 10.94 3.62
N TYR A 44 -2.29 10.42 4.69
CA TYR A 44 -2.46 10.85 6.08
C TYR A 44 -2.42 12.38 6.30
N ASN A 45 -1.64 13.12 5.50
CA ASN A 45 -1.46 14.57 5.58
C ASN A 45 -2.11 15.36 4.42
N THR A 46 -2.88 14.70 3.55
CA THR A 46 -3.47 15.31 2.36
C THR A 46 -4.96 15.46 2.53
N GLN A 47 -5.47 16.67 2.31
CA GLN A 47 -6.90 16.96 2.36
C GLN A 47 -7.68 16.12 1.34
N GLU A 48 -8.85 15.64 1.74
CA GLU A 48 -9.80 14.83 0.95
C GLU A 48 -9.94 15.27 -0.50
N SER A 49 -10.21 16.56 -0.72
CA SER A 49 -10.42 17.17 -2.04
C SER A 49 -9.18 17.17 -2.95
N ARG A 50 -8.00 16.86 -2.39
CA ARG A 50 -6.72 16.79 -3.12
C ARG A 50 -6.21 15.36 -3.29
N ILE A 51 -6.90 14.37 -2.74
CA ILE A 51 -6.54 12.97 -2.94
C ILE A 51 -6.75 12.63 -4.42
N LYS A 52 -5.67 12.27 -5.09
CA LYS A 52 -5.64 11.83 -6.48
C LYS A 52 -4.99 10.45 -6.52
N PRO A 53 -5.78 9.37 -6.38
CA PRO A 53 -5.26 8.04 -6.09
C PRO A 53 -4.27 7.53 -7.12
N LEU A 54 -4.42 7.92 -8.38
CA LEU A 54 -3.58 7.45 -9.50
C LEU A 54 -2.64 8.54 -10.04
N ALA A 55 -2.41 9.63 -9.30
CA ALA A 55 -1.53 10.69 -9.78
C ALA A 55 -0.09 10.15 -10.00
N PRO A 56 0.53 10.39 -11.18
CA PRO A 56 1.87 9.87 -11.48
C PRO A 56 2.96 10.49 -10.59
N SER A 57 2.66 11.63 -9.96
CA SER A 57 3.55 12.35 -9.04
C SER A 57 3.50 11.84 -7.60
N LEU A 58 2.66 10.85 -7.27
CA LEU A 58 2.59 10.30 -5.91
C LEU A 58 3.96 9.74 -5.53
N GLN A 59 4.52 10.29 -4.46
CA GLN A 59 5.89 10.00 -4.03
C GLN A 59 6.00 8.54 -3.64
N GLY A 60 7.08 7.91 -4.05
CA GLY A 60 7.43 6.55 -3.69
C GLY A 60 8.91 6.50 -3.33
N LYS A 61 9.25 5.49 -2.53
CA LYS A 61 10.60 5.12 -2.11
C LYS A 61 10.64 3.58 -1.99
N PRO A 62 11.81 2.92 -1.90
CA PRO A 62 13.16 3.47 -1.91
C PRO A 62 13.88 3.42 -3.27
N PHE A 63 13.33 2.71 -4.25
CA PHE A 63 14.03 2.36 -5.50
C PHE A 63 13.75 3.32 -6.65
N LYS A 64 12.56 3.93 -6.66
CA LYS A 64 12.12 4.95 -7.62
C LYS A 64 11.44 6.10 -6.89
N LYS A 65 11.21 7.23 -7.57
CA LYS A 65 10.71 8.46 -6.95
C LYS A 65 9.20 8.48 -6.81
N THR A 66 8.49 7.65 -7.58
CA THR A 66 7.03 7.61 -7.55
C THR A 66 6.50 6.19 -7.43
N HIS A 67 5.29 6.05 -6.90
CA HIS A 67 4.58 4.76 -6.89
C HIS A 67 4.39 4.19 -8.30
N ALA A 68 4.10 5.06 -9.27
CA ALA A 68 3.94 4.68 -10.67
C ALA A 68 5.23 4.06 -11.25
N GLU A 69 6.40 4.58 -10.90
CA GLU A 69 7.68 3.98 -11.31
C GLU A 69 8.02 2.72 -10.50
N GLN A 70 7.74 2.72 -9.19
CA GLN A 70 8.02 1.59 -8.28
C GLN A 70 7.28 0.33 -8.71
N ILE A 71 6.00 0.42 -9.07
CA ILE A 71 5.17 -0.77 -9.35
C ILE A 71 5.71 -1.57 -10.55
N HIS A 72 6.31 -0.89 -11.53
CA HIS A 72 6.95 -1.53 -12.69
C HIS A 72 8.23 -2.32 -12.34
N LEU A 73 8.73 -2.25 -11.10
CA LEU A 73 9.82 -3.11 -10.62
C LEU A 73 9.32 -4.51 -10.26
N VAL A 74 8.03 -4.68 -10.03
CA VAL A 74 7.42 -6.00 -9.85
C VAL A 74 7.34 -6.65 -11.24
N LYS A 75 8.05 -7.78 -11.40
CA LYS A 75 8.12 -8.51 -12.68
C LYS A 75 7.23 -9.75 -12.71
N ASP A 76 6.78 -10.18 -11.55
CA ASP A 76 5.96 -11.37 -11.39
C ASP A 76 4.87 -11.07 -10.35
N PHE A 77 3.63 -11.26 -10.77
CA PHE A 77 2.42 -11.09 -9.97
C PHE A 77 1.72 -12.43 -9.70
N SER A 78 2.28 -13.57 -10.11
CA SER A 78 1.68 -14.89 -9.89
C SER A 78 1.44 -15.25 -8.42
N TRP A 79 2.12 -14.54 -7.51
CA TRP A 79 1.99 -14.73 -6.06
C TRP A 79 0.78 -14.01 -5.44
N ILE A 80 0.18 -13.03 -6.13
CA ILE A 80 -0.97 -12.29 -5.60
C ILE A 80 -2.28 -12.86 -6.16
N ASP A 81 -3.16 -13.25 -5.25
CA ASP A 81 -4.55 -13.56 -5.56
C ASP A 81 -5.40 -12.32 -5.27
N LEU A 82 -5.83 -11.61 -6.31
CA LEU A 82 -6.64 -10.41 -6.14
C LEU A 82 -8.05 -10.71 -5.62
N SER A 83 -8.57 -11.94 -5.80
CA SER A 83 -9.87 -12.31 -5.24
C SER A 83 -9.84 -12.39 -3.71
N ALA A 84 -8.66 -12.57 -3.12
CA ALA A 84 -8.48 -12.48 -1.67
C ALA A 84 -8.66 -11.04 -1.13
N LEU A 85 -8.77 -10.04 -2.00
CA LEU A 85 -9.08 -8.65 -1.66
C LEU A 85 -10.55 -8.30 -1.92
N ASP A 86 -11.38 -9.26 -2.31
CA ASP A 86 -12.83 -9.06 -2.41
C ASP A 86 -13.38 -8.68 -1.03
N GLY A 87 -14.12 -7.57 -0.94
CA GLY A 87 -14.63 -7.04 0.33
C GLY A 87 -13.66 -6.12 1.10
N VAL A 88 -12.49 -5.81 0.54
CA VAL A 88 -11.51 -4.92 1.19
C VAL A 88 -12.04 -3.51 1.42
N GLU A 89 -12.99 -3.07 0.60
CA GLU A 89 -13.63 -1.76 0.74
C GLU A 89 -14.43 -1.68 2.04
N GLU A 90 -15.25 -2.69 2.31
CA GLU A 90 -16.05 -2.83 3.51
C GLU A 90 -15.19 -3.05 4.76
N GLU A 91 -14.15 -3.88 4.65
CA GLU A 91 -13.21 -4.11 5.76
C GLU A 91 -12.43 -2.83 6.10
N ALA A 92 -11.95 -2.09 5.09
CA ALA A 92 -11.27 -0.83 5.29
C ALA A 92 -12.19 0.22 5.92
N ASP A 93 -13.44 0.37 5.45
CA ASP A 93 -14.40 1.31 6.07
C ASP A 93 -14.71 0.92 7.51
N ALA A 94 -14.89 -0.38 7.80
CA ALA A 94 -15.12 -0.87 9.16
C ALA A 94 -13.94 -0.59 10.10
N ILE A 95 -12.70 -0.63 9.62
CA ILE A 95 -11.52 -0.23 10.36
C ILE A 95 -11.51 1.29 10.58
N PHE A 96 -11.73 2.08 9.51
CA PHE A 96 -11.70 3.53 9.58
C PHE A 96 -12.83 4.10 10.45
N ALA A 97 -14.00 3.48 10.47
CA ALA A 97 -15.16 3.89 11.26
C ALA A 97 -14.94 3.76 12.78
N GLN A 98 -13.91 3.02 13.22
CA GLN A 98 -13.51 2.96 14.63
C GLN A 98 -12.84 4.26 15.11
N SER A 99 -12.42 5.14 14.19
CA SER A 99 -11.80 6.42 14.53
C SER A 99 -12.82 7.56 14.52
N GLU A 100 -12.99 8.22 15.67
CA GLU A 100 -13.84 9.43 15.80
C GLU A 100 -13.30 10.63 14.99
N TYR A 101 -12.06 10.54 14.50
CA TYR A 101 -11.40 11.62 13.76
C TYR A 101 -11.56 11.51 12.24
N LEU A 102 -12.19 10.44 11.73
CA LEU A 102 -12.41 10.25 10.30
C LEU A 102 -13.88 10.49 9.91
N SER A 103 -14.11 11.58 9.18
CA SER A 103 -15.40 11.88 8.58
C SER A 103 -15.82 10.84 7.54
N ASP A 104 -17.13 10.65 7.36
CA ASP A 104 -17.68 9.74 6.35
C ASP A 104 -17.17 10.10 4.94
N SER A 105 -17.08 11.41 4.63
CA SER A 105 -16.49 11.93 3.39
C SER A 105 -15.09 11.38 3.16
N ARG A 106 -14.23 11.48 4.19
CA ARG A 106 -12.85 11.02 4.08
C ARG A 106 -12.74 9.52 3.96
N ARG A 107 -13.51 8.75 4.74
CA ARG A 107 -13.50 7.28 4.64
C ARG A 107 -13.90 6.81 3.25
N ASN A 108 -14.98 7.36 2.70
CA ASN A 108 -15.43 7.06 1.34
C ASN A 108 -14.34 7.35 0.30
N ILE A 109 -13.62 8.46 0.41
CA ILE A 109 -12.52 8.80 -0.50
C ILE A 109 -11.37 7.80 -0.37
N LEU A 110 -10.98 7.43 0.85
CA LEU A 110 -9.88 6.49 1.09
C LEU A 110 -10.21 5.08 0.58
N VAL A 111 -11.42 4.59 0.84
CA VAL A 111 -11.91 3.29 0.35
C VAL A 111 -11.90 3.25 -1.17
N ASN A 112 -12.47 4.27 -1.83
CA ASN A 112 -12.44 4.38 -3.29
C ASN A 112 -11.00 4.45 -3.83
N ALA A 113 -10.10 5.15 -3.13
CA ALA A 113 -8.69 5.25 -3.52
C ALA A 113 -7.95 3.92 -3.44
N ILE A 114 -8.21 3.11 -2.40
CA ILE A 114 -7.68 1.75 -2.27
C ILE A 114 -8.17 0.88 -3.44
N ARG A 115 -9.49 0.90 -3.72
CA ARG A 115 -10.07 0.16 -4.84
C ARG A 115 -9.45 0.56 -6.18
N GLU A 116 -9.36 1.86 -6.49
CA GLU A 116 -8.77 2.34 -7.76
C GLU A 116 -7.35 1.80 -7.96
N ARG A 117 -6.57 1.71 -6.88
CA ARG A 117 -5.18 1.23 -6.94
C ARG A 117 -5.10 -0.29 -7.06
N ILE A 118 -6.02 -1.03 -6.45
CA ILE A 118 -6.15 -2.49 -6.65
C ILE A 118 -6.57 -2.79 -8.10
N ASN A 119 -7.54 -2.06 -8.64
CA ASN A 119 -7.98 -2.22 -10.03
C ASN A 119 -6.82 -2.00 -11.01
N LEU A 120 -6.00 -0.97 -10.80
CA LEU A 120 -4.81 -0.74 -11.61
C LEU A 120 -3.77 -1.86 -11.48
N ILE A 121 -3.63 -2.49 -10.31
CA ILE A 121 -2.82 -3.70 -10.20
C ILE A 121 -3.41 -4.81 -11.07
N GLY A 122 -4.73 -5.01 -11.06
CA GLY A 122 -5.40 -5.97 -11.93
C GLY A 122 -5.18 -5.74 -13.42
N GLU A 123 -5.00 -4.50 -13.87
CA GLU A 123 -4.64 -4.17 -15.26
C GLU A 123 -3.16 -4.49 -15.60
N LEU A 124 -2.30 -4.66 -14.60
CA LEU A 124 -0.87 -4.97 -14.75
C LEU A 124 -0.56 -6.48 -14.67
N ILE A 125 -1.53 -7.32 -14.29
CA ILE A 125 -1.43 -8.78 -14.20
C ILE A 125 -1.89 -9.41 -15.53
#